data_AF-A0A7Y2C2E3-F1
#
_entry.id   AF-A0A7Y2C2E3-F1
#
_cell.length_a   1.000
_cell.length_b   1.000
_cell.length_c   1.000
_cell.angle_alpha   90.00
_cell.angle_beta   90.00
_cell.angle_gamma   90.00
#
_symmetry.space_group_name_H-M   'P 1'
#
loop_
_entity.id
_entity.type
_entity.pdbx_description
1 polymer ?
#
loop_
_entity_poly.entity_id
_entity_poly.type
_entity_poly.pdbx_seq_one_letter_code
_entity_poly.pdbx_strand_id
1 'polypeptide(L)'
;MAKIDEQTGGFSANWSELGIQKLLLVFIPGILLWSSCVSEKPQLLLKEYYFPVESLENGLVYEYVPVSGDSLGSEYWFYKSIKDEGGWHFTGTFYDEYFQVRQFFREDVFDNGTLMIDHFLYQPDSTGQSIRFPAQVRNPNGFPFELMDSSSVLLFELAWTFSESPLHRVTLTRNRQYREKGDFSFEGKETPIVIFDLKEKMDDEREGHLEKEYSGLEIYGKGIGLVYYRKDIGQGLNLEYQLKERYTMEQFEDKFKAYIN
;
A
#
# COMPACT_ATOMS: atom_id res chain seq x y z
N MET A 1 28.14 -34.01 -44.00
CA MET A 1 28.38 -34.71 -45.27
C MET A 1 28.50 -36.19 -44.94
N ALA A 2 27.36 -36.91 -44.95
CA ALA A 2 27.35 -38.34 -44.69
C ALA A 2 27.48 -39.08 -46.02
N LYS A 3 28.33 -40.09 -46.07
CA LYS A 3 28.30 -41.12 -47.10
C LYS A 3 28.16 -42.47 -46.42
N ILE A 4 27.08 -43.14 -46.80
CA ILE A 4 26.77 -44.54 -46.54
C ILE A 4 27.12 -45.29 -47.84
N ASP A 5 27.69 -46.48 -47.70
CA ASP A 5 27.45 -47.70 -48.52
C ASP A 5 28.33 -48.80 -47.88
N GLU A 6 27.99 -50.09 -47.84
CA GLU A 6 27.34 -50.90 -48.87
C GLU A 6 26.79 -52.23 -48.26
N GLN A 7 25.90 -52.88 -49.03
CA GLN A 7 25.20 -54.16 -48.80
C GLN A 7 26.16 -55.38 -48.86
N THR A 8 25.86 -56.66 -48.58
CA THR A 8 24.74 -57.61 -48.69
C THR A 8 25.14 -58.83 -47.82
N GLY A 9 24.25 -59.59 -47.17
CA GLY A 9 23.56 -60.76 -47.72
C GLY A 9 24.08 -62.10 -47.12
N GLY A 10 23.18 -62.99 -46.70
CA GLY A 10 23.51 -64.41 -46.45
C GLY A 10 23.03 -65.01 -45.12
N PHE A 11 21.99 -65.84 -45.18
CA PHE A 11 21.32 -66.53 -44.08
C PHE A 11 21.81 -68.00 -44.01
N SER A 12 22.20 -68.49 -42.83
CA SER A 12 22.03 -69.90 -42.44
C SER A 12 22.13 -70.05 -40.92
N ALA A 13 21.02 -70.38 -40.29
CA ALA A 13 20.94 -70.67 -38.86
C ALA A 13 21.42 -72.11 -38.59
N ASN A 14 22.23 -72.29 -37.54
CA ASN A 14 22.28 -73.58 -36.85
C ASN A 14 22.46 -73.38 -35.35
N TRP A 15 21.79 -74.25 -34.61
CA TRP A 15 21.44 -74.13 -33.20
C TRP A 15 22.58 -74.51 -32.26
N SER A 16 22.86 -73.64 -31.28
CA SER A 16 23.36 -74.04 -29.97
C SER A 16 23.28 -72.86 -29.00
N GLU A 17 22.67 -73.12 -27.85
CA GLU A 17 22.93 -72.52 -26.53
C GLU A 17 22.79 -70.99 -26.36
N LEU A 18 21.90 -70.59 -25.45
CA LEU A 18 22.26 -69.86 -24.22
C LEU A 18 20.99 -69.43 -23.47
N GLY A 19 20.99 -69.69 -22.17
CA GLY A 19 20.01 -69.15 -21.26
C GLY A 19 20.23 -67.65 -21.00
N ILE A 20 19.15 -67.03 -20.52
CA ILE A 20 19.10 -65.78 -19.76
C ILE A 20 19.31 -64.50 -20.60
N GLN A 21 18.22 -63.86 -21.05
CA GLN A 21 17.70 -62.58 -20.52
C GLN A 21 16.74 -61.86 -21.49
N LYS A 22 15.59 -61.47 -20.92
CA LYS A 22 14.82 -60.23 -21.16
C LYS A 22 13.95 -60.08 -22.41
N LEU A 23 12.86 -59.34 -22.17
CA LEU A 23 11.81 -58.80 -23.05
C LEU A 23 10.79 -59.87 -23.51
N LEU A 24 9.48 -59.72 -23.27
CA LEU A 24 8.65 -58.53 -23.38
C LEU A 24 7.29 -58.75 -22.69
N LEU A 25 6.58 -57.64 -22.45
CA LEU A 25 5.17 -57.50 -22.04
C LEU A 25 4.89 -57.47 -20.54
N VAL A 26 5.42 -56.44 -19.87
CA VAL A 26 4.75 -55.84 -18.72
C VAL A 26 3.92 -54.67 -19.24
N PHE A 27 2.59 -54.83 -19.19
CA PHE A 27 1.61 -53.75 -19.25
C PHE A 27 1.92 -52.79 -18.10
N ILE A 28 2.54 -51.63 -18.39
CA ILE A 28 2.63 -50.51 -17.45
C ILE A 28 1.35 -49.70 -17.64
N PRO A 29 0.37 -49.73 -16.71
CA PRO A 29 -0.63 -48.68 -16.71
C PRO A 29 0.12 -47.39 -16.36
N GLY A 30 0.10 -46.46 -17.30
CA GLY A 30 0.65 -45.13 -17.13
C GLY A 30 0.02 -44.44 -15.93
N ILE A 31 0.66 -44.58 -14.78
CA ILE A 31 0.57 -43.65 -13.66
C ILE A 31 1.41 -42.44 -14.07
N LEU A 32 0.87 -41.66 -15.02
CA LEU A 32 1.16 -40.24 -15.10
C LEU A 32 0.45 -39.63 -13.90
N LEU A 33 1.07 -39.74 -12.72
CA LEU A 33 0.73 -38.85 -11.62
C LEU A 33 0.93 -37.45 -12.16
N TRP A 34 -0.21 -36.79 -12.35
CA TRP A 34 -0.30 -35.38 -12.58
C TRP A 34 0.49 -34.71 -11.47
N SER A 35 1.72 -34.32 -11.78
CA SER A 35 2.36 -33.18 -11.16
C SER A 35 1.50 -31.97 -11.57
N SER A 36 0.33 -31.84 -10.95
CA SER A 36 -0.31 -30.55 -10.78
C SER A 36 0.67 -29.75 -9.94
N CYS A 37 1.63 -29.15 -10.63
CA CYS A 37 2.32 -27.98 -10.16
C CYS A 37 1.22 -26.93 -10.01
N VAL A 38 0.52 -26.96 -8.88
CA VAL A 38 -0.17 -25.78 -8.39
C VAL A 38 0.98 -24.84 -8.09
N SER A 39 1.38 -24.05 -9.09
CA SER A 39 2.18 -22.87 -8.82
C SER A 39 1.25 -21.96 -8.05
N GLU A 40 1.22 -22.09 -6.73
CA GLU A 40 0.72 -21.02 -5.88
C GLU A 40 1.49 -19.79 -6.33
N LYS A 41 0.79 -18.86 -6.98
CA LYS A 41 1.38 -17.57 -7.34
C LYS A 41 1.97 -17.01 -6.05
N PRO A 42 3.22 -16.52 -6.04
CA PRO A 42 3.81 -16.00 -4.83
C PRO A 42 2.94 -14.86 -4.31
N GLN A 43 2.30 -15.10 -3.17
CA GLN A 43 1.51 -14.09 -2.49
C GLN A 43 2.46 -13.01 -1.96
N LEU A 44 2.20 -11.76 -2.32
CA LEU A 44 3.01 -10.65 -1.85
C LEU A 44 2.55 -10.25 -0.45
N LEU A 45 3.37 -10.54 0.56
CA LEU A 45 3.11 -10.17 1.95
C LEU A 45 3.59 -8.75 2.23
N LEU A 46 2.69 -7.91 2.74
CA LEU A 46 2.87 -6.46 2.87
C LEU A 46 2.62 -5.93 4.28
N LYS A 47 2.08 -6.73 5.20
CA LYS A 47 1.76 -6.32 6.58
C LYS A 47 2.90 -5.58 7.28
N GLU A 48 4.12 -6.07 7.12
CA GLU A 48 5.31 -5.50 7.76
C GLU A 48 5.72 -4.11 7.24
N TYR A 49 5.17 -3.67 6.10
CA TYR A 49 5.41 -2.34 5.54
C TYR A 49 4.34 -1.33 5.94
N TYR A 50 3.19 -1.79 6.44
CA TYR A 50 2.21 -0.90 7.04
C TYR A 50 2.76 -0.29 8.35
N PHE A 51 2.03 0.68 8.92
CA PHE A 51 2.37 1.22 10.22
C PHE A 51 2.47 0.09 11.27
N PRO A 52 3.43 0.15 12.21
CA PRO A 52 3.62 -0.90 13.20
C PRO A 52 2.55 -0.80 14.31
N VAL A 53 1.29 -1.07 13.96
CA VAL A 53 0.08 -0.86 14.76
C VAL A 53 0.25 -1.34 16.20
N GLU A 54 0.77 -2.55 16.40
CA GLU A 54 0.93 -3.16 17.73
C GLU A 54 1.92 -2.39 18.63
N SER A 55 2.82 -1.59 18.06
CA SER A 55 3.80 -0.78 18.82
C SER A 55 3.34 0.65 19.08
N LEU A 56 2.20 1.06 18.51
CA LEU A 56 1.70 2.44 18.55
C LEU A 56 0.64 2.68 19.64
N GLU A 57 0.54 1.83 20.66
CA GLU A 57 -0.43 2.01 21.77
C GLU A 57 -0.23 3.35 22.51
N ASN A 58 1.02 3.76 22.73
CA ASN A 58 1.36 5.06 23.31
C ASN A 58 1.32 6.21 22.29
N GLY A 59 1.19 5.86 21.01
CA GLY A 59 1.21 6.76 19.87
C GLY A 59 2.57 7.39 19.57
N LEU A 60 2.75 7.83 18.33
CA LEU A 60 3.91 8.56 17.85
C LEU A 60 3.48 9.61 16.83
N VAL A 61 4.13 10.76 16.85
CA VAL A 61 3.97 11.83 15.86
C VAL A 61 5.03 11.66 14.78
N TYR A 62 4.62 11.57 13.52
CA TYR A 62 5.48 11.45 12.35
C TYR A 62 5.58 12.83 11.69
N GLU A 63 6.76 13.42 11.63
CA GLU A 63 7.01 14.68 10.90
C GLU A 63 7.44 14.38 9.47
N TYR A 64 6.67 14.90 8.53
CA TYR A 64 6.99 14.92 7.13
C TYR A 64 7.42 16.32 6.72
N VAL A 65 8.52 16.41 5.98
CA VAL A 65 9.03 17.68 5.45
C VAL A 65 8.99 17.67 3.94
N PRO A 66 8.76 18.82 3.30
CA PRO A 66 8.79 18.89 1.85
C PRO A 66 10.17 18.53 1.30
N VAL A 67 10.19 17.77 0.21
CA VAL A 67 11.42 17.36 -0.48
C VAL A 67 11.94 18.48 -1.39
N SER A 68 11.03 19.25 -1.97
CA SER A 68 11.34 20.38 -2.86
C SER A 68 10.44 21.57 -2.57
N GLY A 69 11.03 22.75 -2.38
CA GLY A 69 10.34 24.03 -2.27
C GLY A 69 10.23 24.55 -0.84
N ASP A 70 10.79 25.74 -0.60
CA ASP A 70 10.77 26.41 0.71
C ASP A 70 9.39 26.97 1.10
N SER A 71 8.38 26.83 0.24
CA SER A 71 7.04 27.40 0.46
C SER A 71 6.06 26.44 1.15
N LEU A 72 6.40 25.15 1.26
CA LEU A 72 5.55 24.17 1.93
C LEU A 72 5.98 24.03 3.39
N GLY A 73 5.00 23.99 4.30
CA GLY A 73 5.24 23.74 5.72
C GLY A 73 5.40 22.25 6.02
N SER A 74 5.97 21.93 7.19
CA SER A 74 6.01 20.55 7.69
C SER A 74 4.61 20.04 8.01
N GLU A 75 4.39 18.75 7.77
CA GLU A 75 3.17 18.04 8.13
C GLU A 75 3.43 17.11 9.32
N TYR A 76 2.49 17.02 10.26
CA TYR A 76 2.62 16.14 11.42
C TYR A 76 1.44 15.19 11.54
N TRP A 77 1.71 13.90 11.63
CA TRP A 77 0.69 12.88 11.82
C TRP A 77 0.87 12.17 13.16
N PHE A 78 -0.05 12.37 14.09
CA PHE A 78 -0.10 11.58 15.31
C PHE A 78 -0.83 10.26 15.06
N TYR A 79 -0.08 9.17 15.03
CA TYR A 79 -0.61 7.84 14.89
C TYR A 79 -0.68 7.14 16.23
N LYS A 80 -1.82 6.50 16.51
CA LYS A 80 -2.06 5.76 17.74
C LYS A 80 -2.92 4.53 17.47
N SER A 81 -2.63 3.46 18.18
CA SER A 81 -3.43 2.23 18.16
C SER A 81 -4.17 2.00 19.46
N ILE A 82 -5.33 1.37 19.36
CA ILE A 82 -6.16 0.95 20.49
C ILE A 82 -6.53 -0.51 20.25
N LYS A 83 -6.38 -1.35 21.27
CA LYS A 83 -6.84 -2.74 21.25
C LYS A 83 -8.03 -2.90 22.18
N ASP A 84 -9.12 -3.44 21.67
CA ASP A 84 -10.29 -3.82 22.47
C ASP A 84 -10.81 -5.22 22.09
N GLU A 85 -12.04 -5.56 22.49
CA GLU A 85 -12.68 -6.85 22.18
C GLU A 85 -12.91 -7.06 20.67
N GLY A 86 -13.07 -5.97 19.91
CA GLY A 86 -13.29 -5.98 18.46
C GLY A 86 -12.02 -6.10 17.63
N GLY A 87 -10.85 -5.90 18.24
CA GLY A 87 -9.55 -6.07 17.60
C GLY A 87 -8.67 -4.84 17.74
N TRP A 88 -7.81 -4.64 16.74
CA TRP A 88 -6.93 -3.48 16.68
C TRP A 88 -7.58 -2.37 15.86
N HIS A 89 -7.62 -1.18 16.45
CA HIS A 89 -8.02 0.07 15.80
C HIS A 89 -6.79 0.96 15.64
N PHE A 90 -6.56 1.46 14.44
CA PHE A 90 -5.50 2.40 14.11
C PHE A 90 -6.09 3.78 13.84
N THR A 91 -5.52 4.81 14.44
CA THR A 91 -6.00 6.19 14.29
C THR A 91 -4.87 7.10 13.85
N GLY A 92 -5.21 8.12 13.06
CA GLY A 92 -4.29 9.16 12.64
C GLY A 92 -4.93 10.53 12.79
N THR A 93 -4.24 11.46 13.44
CA THR A 93 -4.60 12.88 13.51
C THR A 93 -3.56 13.69 12.77
N PHE A 94 -3.99 14.45 11.77
CA PHE A 94 -3.14 15.34 11.00
C PHE A 94 -3.14 16.75 11.58
N TYR A 95 -1.95 17.27 11.84
CA TYR A 95 -1.67 18.65 12.20
C TYR A 95 -0.90 19.32 11.07
N ASP A 96 -1.33 20.50 10.67
CA ASP A 96 -0.62 21.32 9.70
C ASP A 96 0.63 21.99 10.31
N GLU A 97 1.30 22.83 9.52
CA GLU A 97 2.49 23.58 9.92
C GLU A 97 2.24 24.60 11.05
N TYR A 98 0.97 24.93 11.29
CA TYR A 98 0.49 25.80 12.36
C TYR A 98 -0.07 25.01 13.55
N PHE A 99 0.20 23.71 13.60
CA PHE A 99 -0.24 22.78 14.64
C PHE A 99 -1.76 22.71 14.79
N GLN A 100 -2.51 23.05 13.74
CA GLN A 100 -3.96 22.94 13.71
C GLN A 100 -4.37 21.57 13.22
N VAL A 101 -5.33 20.95 13.93
CA VAL A 101 -5.92 19.69 13.45
C VAL A 101 -6.68 19.95 12.16
N ARG A 102 -6.33 19.21 11.10
CA ARG A 102 -6.96 19.30 9.78
C ARG A 102 -7.69 18.02 9.39
N GLN A 103 -7.22 16.88 9.86
CA GLN A 103 -7.86 15.59 9.58
C GLN A 103 -7.76 14.65 10.77
N PHE A 104 -8.73 13.76 10.87
CA PHE A 104 -8.69 12.59 11.72
C PHE A 104 -9.18 11.39 10.93
N PHE A 105 -8.60 10.23 11.13
CA PHE A 105 -9.15 8.98 10.63
C PHE A 105 -9.06 7.85 11.66
N ARG A 106 -9.90 6.84 11.48
CA ARG A 106 -9.85 5.56 12.19
C ARG A 106 -10.00 4.41 11.20
N GLU A 107 -9.10 3.44 11.29
CA GLU A 107 -9.13 2.18 10.57
C GLU A 107 -9.26 0.99 11.54
N ASP A 108 -9.99 -0.03 11.13
CA ASP A 108 -9.95 -1.36 11.74
C ASP A 108 -8.89 -2.21 11.05
N VAL A 109 -8.16 -3.00 11.83
CA VAL A 109 -7.03 -3.80 11.35
C VAL A 109 -7.38 -5.29 11.39
N PHE A 110 -7.39 -5.92 10.23
CA PHE A 110 -7.68 -7.33 10.02
C PHE A 110 -6.43 -8.10 9.57
N ASP A 111 -6.56 -9.42 9.43
CA ASP A 111 -5.44 -10.28 9.02
C ASP A 111 -4.97 -10.00 7.58
N ASN A 112 -5.87 -9.58 6.70
CA ASN A 112 -5.61 -9.35 5.28
C ASN A 112 -5.44 -7.87 4.89
N GLY A 113 -5.60 -6.93 5.83
CA GLY A 113 -5.44 -5.50 5.58
C GLY A 113 -6.17 -4.62 6.58
N THR A 114 -6.29 -3.33 6.24
CA THR A 114 -7.03 -2.35 7.04
C THR A 114 -8.25 -1.82 6.30
N LEU A 115 -9.28 -1.46 7.07
CA LEU A 115 -10.50 -0.84 6.56
C LEU A 115 -10.76 0.48 7.26
N MET A 116 -10.94 1.55 6.48
CA MET A 116 -11.35 2.86 6.97
C MET A 116 -12.77 2.81 7.54
N ILE A 117 -12.94 3.27 8.78
CA ILE A 117 -14.22 3.32 9.47
C ILE A 117 -14.72 4.75 9.57
N ASP A 118 -13.84 5.67 9.98
CA ASP A 118 -14.18 7.09 10.13
C ASP A 118 -13.12 7.97 9.47
N HIS A 119 -13.58 9.04 8.83
CA HIS A 119 -12.71 10.12 8.38
C HIS A 119 -13.39 11.46 8.66
N PHE A 120 -12.71 12.34 9.37
CA PHE A 120 -13.16 13.70 9.67
C PHE A 120 -12.19 14.70 9.05
N LEU A 121 -12.74 15.73 8.42
CA LEU A 121 -12.01 16.91 7.98
C LEU A 121 -12.31 18.07 8.92
N TYR A 122 -11.35 18.96 9.12
CA TYR A 122 -11.46 20.11 10.01
C TYR A 122 -11.08 21.39 9.27
N GLN A 123 -11.90 22.43 9.43
CA GLN A 123 -11.64 23.75 8.89
C GLN A 123 -12.03 24.83 9.90
N PRO A 124 -11.21 25.88 10.10
CA PRO A 124 -11.60 27.02 10.91
C PRO A 124 -12.73 27.77 10.23
N ASP A 125 -13.70 28.22 11.01
CA ASP A 125 -14.72 29.16 10.58
C ASP A 125 -14.20 30.60 10.61
N SER A 126 -15.07 31.57 10.31
CA SER A 126 -14.74 32.99 10.30
C SER A 126 -14.35 33.55 11.67
N THR A 127 -14.63 32.83 12.77
CA THR A 127 -14.23 33.17 14.13
C THR A 127 -12.95 32.45 14.58
N GLY A 128 -12.40 31.58 13.72
CA GLY A 128 -11.25 30.73 14.02
C GLY A 128 -11.61 29.44 14.77
N GLN A 129 -12.89 29.16 15.01
CA GLN A 129 -13.33 27.91 15.63
C GLN A 129 -13.27 26.77 14.61
N SER A 130 -12.67 25.64 14.99
CA SER A 130 -12.58 24.48 14.12
C SER A 130 -13.95 23.78 13.98
N ILE A 131 -14.45 23.70 12.75
CA ILE A 131 -15.65 22.95 12.37
C ILE A 131 -15.21 21.58 11.86
N ARG A 132 -15.92 20.53 12.32
CA ARG A 132 -15.71 19.14 11.90
C ARG A 132 -16.70 18.73 10.80
N PHE A 133 -16.18 18.20 9.70
CA PHE A 133 -16.96 17.64 8.59
C PHE A 133 -16.74 16.12 8.51
N PRO A 134 -17.76 15.31 8.84
CA PRO A 134 -17.68 13.86 8.66
C PRO A 134 -17.75 13.48 7.19
N ALA A 135 -16.80 12.66 6.76
CA ALA A 135 -16.86 12.01 5.47
C ALA A 135 -17.59 10.66 5.59
N GLN A 136 -18.45 10.38 4.63
CA GLN A 136 -19.01 9.08 4.37
C GLN A 136 -17.94 8.21 3.70
N VAL A 137 -17.54 7.12 4.37
CA VAL A 137 -16.70 6.09 3.77
C VAL A 137 -17.57 5.20 2.89
N ARG A 138 -17.32 5.18 1.58
CA ARG A 138 -18.10 4.42 0.60
C ARG A 138 -17.39 3.15 0.15
N ASN A 139 -16.08 3.25 -0.02
CA ASN A 139 -15.22 2.08 -0.20
C ASN A 139 -14.09 2.14 0.83
N PRO A 140 -14.08 1.24 1.84
CA PRO A 140 -13.25 1.39 3.01
C PRO A 140 -11.84 0.80 2.84
N ASN A 141 -11.42 0.30 1.68
CA ASN A 141 -10.11 -0.35 1.58
C ASN A 141 -8.98 0.62 1.96
N GLY A 142 -8.29 0.34 3.06
CA GLY A 142 -7.11 1.07 3.52
C GLY A 142 -5.85 0.49 2.87
N PHE A 143 -5.09 -0.30 3.62
CA PHE A 143 -3.85 -0.91 3.17
C PHE A 143 -3.96 -2.45 3.13
N PRO A 144 -3.54 -3.11 2.03
CA PRO A 144 -3.56 -4.57 1.96
C PRO A 144 -2.36 -5.20 2.68
N PHE A 145 -2.58 -6.29 3.41
CA PHE A 145 -1.49 -7.08 3.99
C PHE A 145 -1.03 -8.22 3.09
N GLU A 146 -1.82 -8.54 2.08
CA GLU A 146 -1.52 -9.57 1.09
C GLU A 146 -2.07 -9.16 -0.28
N LEU A 147 -1.32 -9.48 -1.35
CA LEU A 147 -1.79 -9.34 -2.74
C LEU A 147 -1.55 -10.64 -3.50
N MET A 148 -2.54 -11.02 -4.32
CA MET A 148 -2.45 -12.20 -5.19
C MET A 148 -1.51 -11.99 -6.36
N ASP A 149 -1.50 -10.78 -6.93
CA ASP A 149 -0.50 -10.30 -7.88
C ASP A 149 -0.48 -8.75 -7.94
N SER A 150 0.52 -8.20 -8.60
CA SER A 150 0.76 -6.75 -8.74
C SER A 150 -0.28 -6.02 -9.62
N SER A 151 -1.20 -6.74 -10.27
CA SER A 151 -2.26 -6.12 -11.06
C SER A 151 -3.45 -5.62 -10.23
N SER A 152 -3.48 -5.99 -8.94
CA SER A 152 -4.55 -5.64 -8.02
C SER A 152 -4.64 -4.12 -7.81
N VAL A 153 -5.84 -3.57 -7.97
CA VAL A 153 -6.15 -2.16 -7.68
C VAL A 153 -7.00 -2.09 -6.42
N LEU A 154 -6.53 -1.32 -5.44
CA LEU A 154 -7.21 -1.09 -4.17
C LEU A 154 -7.98 0.22 -4.27
N LEU A 155 -9.30 0.12 -4.30
CA LEU A 155 -10.21 1.25 -4.41
C LEU A 155 -10.59 1.73 -3.01
N PHE A 156 -10.32 3.00 -2.74
CA PHE A 156 -10.77 3.74 -1.57
C PHE A 156 -11.67 4.89 -2.02
N GLU A 157 -12.77 5.14 -1.32
CA GLU A 157 -13.67 6.25 -1.65
C GLU A 157 -14.27 6.92 -0.40
N LEU A 158 -14.17 8.24 -0.37
CA LEU A 158 -14.79 9.12 0.61
C LEU A 158 -15.71 10.11 -0.08
N ALA A 159 -16.79 10.50 0.59
CA ALA A 159 -17.61 11.63 0.18
C ALA A 159 -17.97 12.51 1.38
N TRP A 160 -17.95 13.82 1.24
CA TRP A 160 -18.34 14.75 2.30
C TRP A 160 -19.05 15.98 1.73
N THR A 161 -19.72 16.70 2.62
CA THR A 161 -20.42 17.95 2.30
C THR A 161 -19.98 19.03 3.29
N PHE A 162 -19.72 20.23 2.79
CA PHE A 162 -19.44 21.37 3.65
C PHE A 162 -20.75 21.98 4.16
N SER A 163 -20.79 22.38 5.43
CA SER A 163 -21.95 22.99 6.08
C SER A 163 -22.43 24.28 5.38
N GLU A 164 -21.51 25.04 4.78
CA GLU A 164 -21.80 26.24 4.01
C GLU A 164 -22.42 25.94 2.63
N SER A 165 -22.36 24.69 2.19
CA SER A 165 -22.80 24.23 0.87
C SER A 165 -23.41 22.83 0.98
N PRO A 166 -24.50 22.64 1.74
CA PRO A 166 -25.02 21.31 2.09
C PRO A 166 -25.63 20.57 0.89
N LEU A 167 -25.90 21.28 -0.21
CA LEU A 167 -26.39 20.72 -1.47
C LEU A 167 -25.25 20.22 -2.38
N HIS A 168 -24.00 20.49 -2.02
CA HIS A 168 -22.85 20.17 -2.84
C HIS A 168 -21.94 19.20 -2.11
N ARG A 169 -21.64 18.10 -2.79
CA ARG A 169 -20.81 17.03 -2.28
C ARG A 169 -19.47 17.04 -3.00
N VAL A 170 -18.43 16.74 -2.23
CA VAL A 170 -17.11 16.41 -2.76
C VAL A 170 -16.89 14.92 -2.58
N THR A 171 -16.44 14.25 -3.64
CA THR A 171 -16.05 12.83 -3.62
C THR A 171 -14.57 12.71 -3.92
N LEU A 172 -13.84 11.96 -3.09
CA LEU A 172 -12.46 11.53 -3.35
C LEU A 172 -12.47 10.03 -3.65
N THR A 173 -12.04 9.67 -4.84
CA THR A 173 -11.77 8.29 -5.23
C THR A 173 -10.26 8.11 -5.34
N ARG A 174 -9.69 7.10 -4.67
CA ARG A 174 -8.26 6.76 -4.74
C ARG A 174 -8.10 5.31 -5.17
N ASN A 175 -7.34 5.12 -6.25
CA ASN A 175 -6.88 3.82 -6.70
C ASN A 175 -5.40 3.69 -6.35
N ARG A 176 -5.11 2.71 -5.49
CA ARG A 176 -3.74 2.35 -5.10
C ARG A 176 -3.34 1.05 -5.79
N GLN A 177 -2.16 1.01 -6.41
CA GLN A 177 -1.64 -0.18 -7.08
C GLN A 177 -0.21 -0.45 -6.65
N TYR A 178 0.10 -1.70 -6.27
CA TYR A 178 1.47 -2.07 -5.93
C TYR A 178 2.37 -1.99 -7.16
N ARG A 179 3.53 -1.34 -7.02
CA ARG A 179 4.53 -1.22 -8.08
C ARG A 179 5.64 -2.24 -7.90
N GLU A 180 6.46 -2.06 -6.87
CA GLU A 180 7.67 -2.86 -6.64
C GLU A 180 8.19 -2.76 -5.21
N LYS A 181 9.21 -3.56 -4.89
CA LYS A 181 10.05 -3.43 -3.69
C LYS A 181 11.31 -2.65 -4.01
N GLY A 182 11.92 -2.06 -3.01
CA GLY A 182 13.22 -1.42 -3.13
C GLY A 182 13.84 -1.16 -1.76
N ASP A 183 14.75 -0.20 -1.72
CA ASP A 183 15.42 0.22 -0.50
C ASP A 183 15.36 1.75 -0.36
N PHE A 184 15.21 2.24 0.88
CA PHE A 184 15.18 3.67 1.22
C PHE A 184 16.03 3.92 2.47
N SER A 185 16.77 5.02 2.48
CA SER A 185 17.58 5.39 3.64
C SER A 185 16.77 6.26 4.59
N PHE A 186 16.54 5.76 5.81
CA PHE A 186 15.88 6.49 6.89
C PHE A 186 16.71 6.37 8.16
N GLU A 187 16.92 7.49 8.87
CA GLU A 187 17.80 7.54 10.07
C GLU A 187 19.20 6.94 9.83
N GLY A 188 19.74 7.09 8.61
CA GLY A 188 21.05 6.54 8.22
C GLY A 188 21.08 5.01 8.07
N LYS A 189 19.92 4.35 8.04
CA LYS A 189 19.79 2.90 7.81
C LYS A 189 19.07 2.63 6.50
N GLU A 190 19.62 1.71 5.73
CA GLU A 190 18.94 1.15 4.56
C GLU A 190 17.77 0.28 5.04
N THR A 191 16.57 0.66 4.60
CA THR A 191 15.31 0.06 5.02
C THR A 191 14.58 -0.50 3.79
N PRO A 192 14.17 -1.78 3.79
CA PRO A 192 13.35 -2.32 2.74
C PRO A 192 12.04 -1.55 2.61
N ILE A 193 11.64 -1.23 1.38
CA ILE A 193 10.40 -0.52 1.07
C ILE A 193 9.49 -1.27 0.10
N VAL A 194 8.23 -0.86 0.07
CA VAL A 194 7.28 -1.13 -1.02
C VAL A 194 6.76 0.19 -1.57
N ILE A 195 6.58 0.24 -2.88
CA ILE A 195 6.13 1.42 -3.60
C ILE A 195 4.74 1.16 -4.15
N PHE A 196 3.84 2.12 -3.96
CA PHE A 196 2.52 2.12 -4.56
C PHE A 196 2.35 3.31 -5.50
N ASP A 197 1.73 3.03 -6.64
CA ASP A 197 1.18 4.02 -7.55
C ASP A 197 -0.18 4.49 -7.05
N LEU A 198 -0.43 5.80 -7.13
CA LEU A 198 -1.72 6.40 -6.85
C LEU A 198 -2.31 7.04 -8.10
N LYS A 199 -3.60 6.79 -8.31
CA LYS A 199 -4.48 7.60 -9.16
C LYS A 199 -5.67 8.05 -8.34
N GLU A 200 -5.85 9.35 -8.23
CA GLU A 200 -6.96 9.93 -7.49
C GLU A 200 -7.85 10.75 -8.39
N LYS A 201 -9.14 10.77 -8.07
CA LYS A 201 -10.12 11.67 -8.67
C LYS A 201 -10.84 12.42 -7.55
N MET A 202 -10.90 13.74 -7.68
CA MET A 202 -11.73 14.60 -6.86
C MET A 202 -12.85 15.15 -7.74
N ASP A 203 -14.10 14.86 -7.36
CA ASP A 203 -15.30 15.39 -8.02
C ASP A 203 -16.01 16.34 -7.05
N ASP A 204 -16.16 17.60 -7.46
CA ASP A 204 -16.79 18.66 -6.67
C ASP A 204 -18.06 19.14 -7.38
N GLU A 205 -19.21 18.97 -6.73
CA GLU A 205 -20.54 19.26 -7.28
C GLU A 205 -20.97 20.75 -7.12
N ARG A 206 -20.10 21.65 -6.61
CA ARG A 206 -20.46 23.07 -6.31
C ARG A 206 -20.84 23.92 -7.52
N GLU A 207 -20.20 23.72 -8.67
CA GLU A 207 -20.41 24.52 -9.90
C GLU A 207 -20.70 23.61 -11.11
N GLY A 208 -21.45 22.52 -10.90
CA GLY A 208 -21.50 21.37 -11.81
C GLY A 208 -20.51 20.29 -11.35
N HIS A 209 -20.25 19.24 -12.15
CA HIS A 209 -19.21 18.25 -11.83
C HIS A 209 -17.85 18.80 -12.28
N LEU A 210 -17.08 19.37 -11.35
CA LEU A 210 -15.69 19.70 -11.57
C LEU A 210 -14.81 18.51 -11.16
N GLU A 211 -14.42 17.70 -12.14
CA GLU A 211 -13.52 16.58 -11.92
C GLU A 211 -12.06 17.02 -12.08
N LYS A 212 -11.23 16.65 -11.09
CA LYS A 212 -9.77 16.77 -11.15
C LYS A 212 -9.14 15.43 -10.88
N GLU A 213 -8.23 15.02 -11.77
CA GLU A 213 -7.44 13.81 -11.62
C GLU A 213 -6.03 14.15 -11.16
N TYR A 214 -5.51 13.32 -10.25
CA TYR A 214 -4.17 13.44 -9.71
C TYR A 214 -3.45 12.10 -9.81
N SER A 215 -2.16 12.14 -10.10
CA SER A 215 -1.27 10.98 -9.94
C SER A 215 -0.40 11.17 -8.71
N GLY A 216 0.16 10.07 -8.21
CA GLY A 216 1.07 10.14 -7.10
C GLY A 216 1.77 8.82 -6.85
N LEU A 217 2.54 8.82 -5.78
CA LEU A 217 3.18 7.62 -5.27
C LEU A 217 3.24 7.66 -3.75
N GLU A 218 3.20 6.50 -3.12
CA GLU A 218 3.45 6.30 -1.69
C GLU A 218 4.56 5.27 -1.54
N ILE A 219 5.50 5.52 -0.62
CA ILE A 219 6.56 4.59 -0.27
C ILE A 219 6.41 4.24 1.20
N TYR A 220 6.35 2.94 1.48
CA TYR A 220 6.19 2.40 2.82
C TYR A 220 7.45 1.64 3.23
N GLY A 221 8.03 2.01 4.37
CA GLY A 221 9.21 1.38 4.96
C GLY A 221 8.83 0.29 5.95
N LYS A 222 9.53 -0.85 5.86
CA LYS A 222 9.33 -1.99 6.75
C LYS A 222 9.50 -1.59 8.22
N GLY A 223 8.47 -1.82 9.03
CA GLY A 223 8.43 -1.50 10.46
C GLY A 223 8.28 0.00 10.76
N ILE A 224 8.03 0.83 9.75
CA ILE A 224 7.90 2.28 9.90
C ILE A 224 6.51 2.75 9.44
N GLY A 225 6.00 2.24 8.33
CA GLY A 225 4.81 2.77 7.67
C GLY A 225 5.19 3.73 6.54
N LEU A 226 4.38 4.76 6.29
CA LEU A 226 4.61 5.71 5.20
C LEU A 226 5.91 6.50 5.46
N VAL A 227 6.88 6.42 4.55
CA VAL A 227 8.16 7.14 4.66
C VAL A 227 8.31 8.25 3.62
N TYR A 228 7.53 8.21 2.55
CA TYR A 228 7.52 9.24 1.51
C TYR A 228 6.19 9.19 0.77
N TYR A 229 5.70 10.35 0.33
CA TYR A 229 4.63 10.43 -0.66
C TYR A 229 4.81 11.61 -1.61
N ARG A 230 4.28 11.46 -2.81
CA ARG A 230 4.18 12.53 -3.80
C ARG A 230 2.78 12.56 -4.39
N LYS A 231 2.23 13.75 -4.59
CA LYS A 231 0.99 13.99 -5.33
C LYS A 231 1.24 15.06 -6.38
N ASP A 232 1.00 14.69 -7.63
CA ASP A 232 1.11 15.56 -8.79
C ASP A 232 -0.24 16.28 -8.97
N ILE A 233 -0.30 17.56 -8.61
CA ILE A 233 -1.56 18.34 -8.57
C ILE A 233 -1.84 19.17 -9.83
N GLY A 234 -1.06 18.91 -10.89
CA GLY A 234 -1.17 19.56 -12.19
C GLY A 234 -0.34 20.85 -12.30
N GLN A 235 -0.16 21.34 -13.53
CA GLN A 235 0.61 22.57 -13.83
C GLN A 235 2.07 22.57 -13.34
N GLY A 236 2.67 21.38 -13.18
CA GLY A 236 4.04 21.23 -12.69
C GLY A 236 4.20 21.41 -11.18
N LEU A 237 3.10 21.52 -10.43
CA LEU A 237 3.12 21.60 -8.98
C LEU A 237 2.99 20.18 -8.39
N ASN A 238 3.95 19.83 -7.53
CA ASN A 238 3.98 18.57 -6.81
C ASN A 238 3.95 18.85 -5.31
N LEU A 239 3.10 18.14 -4.58
CA LEU A 239 3.19 18.02 -3.13
C LEU A 239 4.05 16.79 -2.85
N GLU A 240 5.25 17.00 -2.33
CA GLU A 240 6.25 15.94 -2.18
C GLU A 240 6.88 16.02 -0.81
N TYR A 241 6.74 14.94 -0.04
CA TYR A 241 7.07 14.91 1.37
C TYR A 241 7.79 13.62 1.74
N GLN A 242 8.75 13.74 2.65
CA GLN A 242 9.49 12.62 3.21
C GLN A 242 9.43 12.64 4.73
N LEU A 243 9.36 11.47 5.33
CA LEU A 243 9.46 11.30 6.78
C LEU A 243 10.85 11.74 7.23
N LYS A 244 10.88 12.70 8.15
CA LYS A 244 12.11 13.22 8.73
C LYS A 244 12.40 12.61 10.08
N GLU A 245 11.40 12.56 10.94
CA GLU A 245 11.58 12.15 12.33
C GLU A 245 10.25 11.67 12.95
N ARG A 246 10.35 10.93 14.05
CA ARG A 246 9.21 10.47 14.85
C ARG A 246 9.39 10.90 16.30
N TYR A 247 8.33 11.39 16.90
CA TYR A 247 8.31 11.95 18.24
C TYR A 247 7.29 11.26 19.12
N THR A 248 7.55 11.23 20.43
CA THR A 248 6.48 11.09 21.42
C THR A 248 5.59 12.34 21.41
N MET A 249 4.38 12.24 21.95
CA MET A 249 3.51 13.42 22.08
C MET A 249 4.14 14.51 22.95
N GLU A 250 4.86 14.14 24.01
CA GLU A 250 5.58 15.09 24.88
C GLU A 250 6.62 15.92 24.11
N GLN A 251 7.44 15.26 23.28
CA GLN A 251 8.41 15.95 22.42
C GLN A 251 7.73 16.86 21.39
N PHE A 252 6.58 16.45 20.85
CA PHE A 252 5.81 17.27 19.92
C PHE A 252 5.21 18.50 20.60
N GLU A 253 4.70 18.37 21.82
CA GLU A 253 4.22 19.50 22.63
C GLU A 253 5.33 20.52 22.92
N ASP A 254 6.54 20.05 23.22
CA ASP A 254 7.68 20.95 23.43
C ASP A 254 8.08 21.70 22.16
N LYS A 255 7.99 21.04 21.00
CA LYS A 255 8.16 21.68 19.69
C LYS A 255 7.09 22.76 19.44
N PHE A 256 5.83 22.48 19.78
CA PHE A 256 4.75 23.46 19.70
C PHE A 256 4.99 24.65 20.63
N LYS A 257 5.40 24.42 21.87
CA LYS A 257 5.75 25.50 22.82
C LYS A 257 6.88 26.37 22.29
N ALA A 258 7.88 25.78 21.64
CA ALA A 258 8.97 26.53 21.02
C ALA A 258 8.53 27.34 19.79
N TYR A 259 7.45 26.95 19.10
CA TYR A 259 6.89 27.68 17.96
C TYR A 259 6.11 28.93 18.36
N ILE A 260 5.42 28.89 19.51
CA ILE A 260 4.59 30.00 19.99
C ILE A 260 5.35 31.05 20.81
N ASN A 261 6.62 30.79 21.16
CA ASN A 261 7.50 31.69 21.92
C ASN A 261 8.46 32.43 21.00
#